data_AF-A0A7U9P5N5-F1
#
_entry.id   AF-A0A7U9P5N5-F1
#
_cell.length_a   1.000
_cell.length_b   1.000
_cell.length_c   1.000
_cell.angle_alpha   90.00
_cell.angle_beta   90.00
_cell.angle_gamma   90.00
#
_symmetry.space_group_name_H-M   'P 1'
#
loop_
_entity.id
_entity.type
_entity.pdbx_description
1 polymer ?
#
loop_
_entity_poly.entity_id
_entity_poly.type
_entity_poly.pdbx_seq_one_letter_code
_entity_poly.pdbx_strand_id
1 'polypeptide(L)'
;MFRTLRSKLIVLMALLLIISLAATQLIVVWQTQRLVDADVKHRAQTALDGLLGDIRDSFQSEENSLVQFSESPSALQMVSDEKAWPQMEKQFRTFLRLHENVQFIYIGTEQKKMYISPMTVFGCVLESRSCSKHRRDQ
;
A
#
# COMPACT_ATOMS: atom_id res chain seq x y z
N MET A 1 -20.29 56.77 -51.64
CA MET A 1 -20.54 55.34 -51.93
C MET A 1 -19.32 54.42 -51.72
N PHE A 2 -18.08 54.86 -51.99
CA PHE A 2 -16.87 54.02 -51.81
C PHE A 2 -16.49 53.68 -50.35
N ARG A 3 -16.89 54.49 -49.36
CA ARG A 3 -16.58 54.25 -47.93
C ARG A 3 -17.31 53.03 -47.35
N THR A 4 -18.56 52.79 -47.75
CA THR A 4 -19.35 51.64 -47.26
C THR A 4 -18.87 50.32 -47.87
N LEU A 5 -18.35 50.35 -49.10
CA LEU A 5 -17.73 49.18 -49.76
C LEU A 5 -16.41 48.78 -49.11
N ARG A 6 -15.53 49.74 -48.81
CA ARG A 6 -14.26 49.48 -48.11
C ARG A 6 -14.46 48.97 -46.68
N SER A 7 -15.44 49.52 -45.96
CA SER A 7 -15.78 49.06 -44.61
C SER A 7 -16.27 47.62 -44.57
N LYS A 8 -17.11 47.20 -45.54
CA LYS A 8 -17.58 45.81 -45.63
C LYS A 8 -16.43 44.84 -45.90
N LEU A 9 -15.49 45.21 -46.76
CA LEU A 9 -14.31 44.41 -47.08
C LEU A 9 -13.38 44.20 -45.88
N ILE A 10 -13.11 45.26 -45.11
CA ILE A 10 -12.26 45.21 -43.91
C ILE A 10 -12.92 44.34 -42.83
N VAL A 11 -14.23 44.50 -42.61
CA VAL A 11 -14.98 43.69 -41.65
C VAL A 11 -14.96 42.22 -42.03
N LEU A 12 -15.08 41.89 -43.32
CA LEU A 12 -15.09 40.51 -43.80
C LEU A 12 -13.72 39.84 -43.64
N MET A 13 -12.62 40.55 -43.89
CA MET A 13 -11.27 40.05 -43.63
C MET A 13 -11.00 39.84 -42.13
N ALA A 14 -11.43 40.79 -41.29
CA ALA A 14 -11.30 40.65 -39.84
C ALA A 14 -12.10 39.46 -39.30
N LEU A 15 -13.32 39.24 -39.81
CA LEU A 15 -14.17 38.12 -39.43
C LEU A 15 -13.52 36.77 -39.80
N LEU A 16 -12.93 36.66 -40.99
CA LEU A 16 -12.24 35.46 -41.44
C LEU A 16 -11.04 35.11 -40.53
N LEU A 17 -10.28 36.12 -40.11
CA LEU A 17 -9.16 35.92 -39.18
C LEU A 17 -9.64 35.41 -37.81
N ILE A 18 -10.72 35.99 -37.28
CA ILE A 18 -11.29 35.59 -35.99
C ILE A 18 -11.81 34.14 -36.05
N ILE A 19 -12.49 33.76 -37.12
CA ILE A 19 -13.01 32.39 -37.30
C ILE A 19 -11.87 31.38 -37.37
N SER A 20 -10.77 31.70 -38.07
CA SER A 20 -9.58 30.84 -38.14
C SER A 20 -8.90 30.65 -36.78
N LEU A 21 -8.80 31.71 -35.97
CA LEU A 21 -8.29 31.63 -34.60
C LEU A 21 -9.21 30.81 -33.69
N ALA A 22 -10.52 30.98 -33.81
CA ALA A 22 -11.48 30.24 -32.98
C ALA A 22 -11.44 28.73 -33.27
N ALA A 23 -11.32 28.34 -34.54
CA ALA A 23 -11.24 26.94 -34.93
C ALA A 23 -9.98 26.25 -34.37
N THR A 24 -8.83 26.92 -34.40
CA THR A 24 -7.58 26.37 -33.87
C THR A 24 -7.64 26.20 -32.34
N GLN A 25 -8.20 27.16 -31.62
CA GLN A 25 -8.36 27.06 -30.17
C GLN A 25 -9.27 25.90 -29.75
N LEU A 26 -10.36 25.65 -30.47
CA LEU A 26 -11.26 24.53 -30.21
C LEU A 26 -10.57 23.17 -30.35
N ILE A 27 -9.78 22.99 -31.41
CA ILE A 27 -9.05 21.73 -31.67
C ILE A 27 -8.02 21.48 -30.57
N VAL A 28 -7.28 22.51 -30.16
CA VAL A 28 -6.28 22.41 -29.09
C VAL A 28 -6.91 21.97 -27.79
N VAL A 29 -8.02 22.61 -27.35
CA VAL A 29 -8.70 22.23 -26.11
C VAL A 29 -9.17 20.78 -26.15
N TRP A 30 -9.74 20.35 -27.26
CA TRP A 30 -10.21 18.96 -27.43
C TRP A 30 -9.06 17.94 -27.37
N GLN A 31 -7.95 18.25 -28.02
CA GLN A 31 -6.77 17.39 -28.04
C GLN A 31 -6.09 17.34 -26.67
N THR A 32 -5.99 18.47 -25.97
CA THR A 32 -5.44 18.55 -24.61
C THR A 32 -6.31 17.80 -23.62
N GLN A 33 -7.65 17.91 -23.69
CA GLN A 33 -8.54 17.15 -22.81
C GLN A 33 -8.34 15.64 -22.94
N ARG A 34 -8.28 15.12 -24.17
CA ARG A 34 -8.05 13.69 -24.38
C ARG A 34 -6.67 13.22 -23.92
N LEU A 35 -5.65 14.05 -24.11
CA LEU A 35 -4.29 13.74 -23.70
C LEU A 35 -4.14 13.76 -22.18
N VAL A 36 -4.80 14.71 -21.51
CA VAL A 36 -4.85 14.79 -20.04
C VAL A 36 -5.59 13.60 -19.46
N ASP A 37 -6.77 13.23 -19.99
CA ASP A 37 -7.51 12.07 -19.49
C ASP A 37 -6.71 10.76 -19.64
N ALA A 38 -6.01 10.61 -20.77
CA ALA A 38 -5.14 9.46 -21.01
C ALA A 38 -3.93 9.44 -20.06
N ASP A 39 -3.27 10.58 -19.83
CA ASP A 39 -2.11 10.68 -18.94
C ASP A 39 -2.52 10.47 -17.47
N VAL A 40 -3.65 11.02 -17.04
CA VAL A 40 -4.20 10.80 -15.68
C VAL A 40 -4.51 9.33 -15.47
N LYS A 41 -5.17 8.67 -16.44
CA LYS A 41 -5.48 7.23 -16.34
C LYS A 41 -4.22 6.38 -16.31
N HIS A 42 -3.23 6.68 -17.17
CA HIS A 42 -1.98 5.96 -17.21
C HIS A 42 -1.19 6.12 -15.90
N ARG A 43 -1.08 7.35 -15.37
CA ARG A 43 -0.40 7.59 -14.09
C ARG A 43 -1.08 6.93 -12.92
N ALA A 44 -2.43 6.93 -12.89
CA ALA A 44 -3.18 6.21 -11.87
C ALA A 44 -2.95 4.69 -11.94
N GLN A 45 -2.92 4.12 -13.15
CA GLN A 45 -2.60 2.71 -13.34
C GLN A 45 -1.18 2.38 -12.91
N THR A 46 -0.17 3.15 -13.33
CA THR A 46 1.22 2.94 -12.92
C THR A 46 1.41 3.10 -11.40
N ALA A 47 0.73 4.06 -10.78
CA ALA A 47 0.78 4.22 -9.33
C ALA A 47 0.13 3.04 -8.59
N LEU A 48 -1.00 2.52 -9.10
CA LEU A 48 -1.65 1.33 -8.54
C LEU A 48 -0.81 0.07 -8.74
N ASP A 49 -0.23 -0.12 -9.92
CA ASP A 49 0.63 -1.27 -10.23
C ASP A 49 1.91 -1.24 -9.38
N GLY A 50 2.50 -0.05 -9.19
CA GLY A 50 3.63 0.15 -8.29
C GLY A 50 3.26 -0.17 -6.84
N LEU A 51 2.13 0.34 -6.35
CA LEU A 51 1.67 0.07 -4.99
C LEU A 51 1.36 -1.42 -4.76
N LEU A 52 0.72 -2.07 -5.73
CA LEU A 52 0.44 -3.51 -5.69
C LEU A 52 1.72 -4.35 -5.75
N GLY A 53 2.70 -3.91 -6.53
CA GLY A 53 4.06 -4.49 -6.58
C GLY A 53 4.76 -4.38 -5.23
N ASP A 54 4.80 -3.19 -4.64
CA ASP A 54 5.45 -2.96 -3.34
C ASP A 54 4.80 -3.77 -2.22
N ILE A 55 3.46 -3.89 -2.22
CA ILE A 55 2.72 -4.75 -1.29
C ILE A 55 3.11 -6.21 -1.50
N ARG A 56 3.11 -6.69 -2.75
CA ARG A 56 3.47 -8.06 -3.10
C ARG A 56 4.90 -8.39 -2.65
N ASP A 57 5.85 -7.50 -2.93
CA ASP A 57 7.25 -7.68 -2.61
C ASP A 57 7.48 -7.65 -1.09
N SER A 58 6.77 -6.78 -0.36
CA SER A 58 6.80 -6.76 1.10
C SER A 58 6.27 -8.09 1.67
N PHE A 59 5.12 -8.58 1.20
CA PHE A 59 4.57 -9.86 1.67
C PHE A 59 5.47 -11.04 1.32
N GLN A 60 6.05 -11.04 0.12
CA GLN A 60 6.93 -12.12 -0.34
C GLN A 60 8.26 -12.13 0.41
N SER A 61 8.78 -10.96 0.78
CA SER A 61 9.96 -10.84 1.65
C SER A 61 9.68 -11.35 3.06
N GLU A 62 8.51 -11.06 3.62
CA GLU A 62 8.09 -11.60 4.92
C GLU A 62 7.85 -13.11 4.87
N GLU A 63 7.23 -13.62 3.81
CA GLU A 63 7.03 -15.06 3.59
C GLU A 63 8.36 -15.81 3.51
N ASN A 64 9.31 -15.32 2.71
CA ASN A 64 10.63 -15.93 2.60
C ASN A 64 11.39 -15.92 3.93
N SER A 65 11.23 -14.86 4.72
CA SER A 65 11.79 -14.74 6.06
C SER A 65 11.15 -15.73 7.04
N LEU A 66 9.83 -15.95 6.92
CA LEU A 66 9.09 -16.93 7.72
C LEU A 66 9.44 -18.38 7.35
N VAL A 67 9.64 -18.67 6.06
CA VAL A 67 10.10 -19.99 5.59
C VAL A 67 11.49 -20.30 6.13
N GLN A 68 12.44 -19.37 5.99
CA GLN A 68 13.79 -19.51 6.56
C GLN A 68 13.75 -19.70 8.08
N PHE A 69 12.84 -19.00 8.75
CA PHE A 69 12.63 -19.16 10.17
C PHE A 69 12.05 -20.54 10.53
N SER A 70 11.12 -21.07 9.73
CA SER A 70 10.48 -22.38 9.93
C SER A 70 11.44 -23.56 9.73
N GLU A 71 12.43 -23.40 8.84
CA GLU A 71 13.48 -24.40 8.60
C GLU A 71 14.66 -24.28 9.58
N SER A 72 14.62 -23.28 10.48
CA SER A 72 15.72 -23.09 11.43
C SER A 72 15.83 -24.28 12.41
N PRO A 73 17.06 -24.64 12.83
CA PRO A 73 17.27 -25.72 13.80
C PRO A 73 16.46 -25.54 15.09
N SER A 74 16.29 -24.29 15.53
CA SER A 74 15.47 -23.95 16.70
C SER A 74 13.99 -24.27 16.51
N ALA A 75 13.45 -24.07 15.30
CA ALA A 75 12.07 -24.39 14.99
C ALA A 75 11.82 -25.91 14.97
N LEU A 76 12.72 -26.65 14.32
CA LEU A 76 12.69 -28.11 14.33
C LEU A 76 12.86 -28.69 15.74
N GLN A 77 13.71 -28.05 16.56
CA GLN A 77 13.93 -28.45 17.95
C GLN A 77 12.71 -28.13 18.83
N MET A 78 12.00 -27.02 18.60
CA MET A 78 10.74 -26.71 19.29
C MET A 78 9.60 -27.67 18.91
N VAL A 79 9.52 -28.09 17.64
CA VAL A 79 8.55 -29.11 17.22
C VAL A 79 8.82 -30.46 17.90
N SER A 80 10.09 -30.77 18.19
CA SER A 80 10.51 -32.03 18.80
C SER A 80 10.49 -32.00 20.34
N ASP A 81 10.85 -30.88 20.96
CA ASP A 81 10.91 -30.67 22.40
C ASP A 81 10.29 -29.32 22.79
N GLU A 82 9.12 -29.36 23.44
CA GLU A 82 8.41 -28.18 23.93
C GLU A 82 9.23 -27.34 24.92
N LYS A 83 10.23 -27.94 25.59
CA LYS A 83 11.10 -27.21 26.53
C LYS A 83 12.03 -26.22 25.82
N ALA A 84 12.16 -26.30 24.50
CA ALA A 84 12.93 -25.34 23.70
C ALA A 84 12.21 -24.00 23.47
N TRP A 85 10.94 -23.86 23.89
CA TRP A 85 10.17 -22.62 23.73
C TRP A 85 10.89 -21.34 24.22
N PRO A 86 11.53 -21.29 25.39
CA PRO A 86 12.19 -20.06 25.85
C PRO A 86 13.36 -19.60 24.97
N GLN A 87 14.03 -20.51 24.26
CA GLN A 87 15.08 -20.16 23.30
C GLN A 87 14.47 -19.64 22.00
N MET A 88 13.41 -20.29 21.54
CA MET A 88 12.62 -19.87 20.39
C MET A 88 11.97 -18.49 20.58
N GLU A 89 11.41 -18.22 21.77
CA GLU A 89 10.77 -16.95 22.11
C GLU A 89 11.74 -15.77 21.99
N LYS A 90 13.02 -15.97 22.34
CA LYS A 90 14.05 -14.92 22.15
C LYS A 90 14.26 -14.61 20.68
N GLN A 91 14.28 -15.63 19.82
CA GLN A 91 14.40 -15.43 18.38
C GLN A 91 13.15 -14.76 17.80
N PHE A 92 11.96 -15.11 18.30
CA PHE A 92 10.70 -14.45 17.91
C PHE A 92 10.72 -12.97 18.28
N ARG A 93 11.17 -12.62 19.49
CA ARG A 93 11.29 -11.23 19.93
C ARG A 93 12.31 -10.45 19.10
N THR A 94 13.41 -11.08 18.67
CA THR A 94 14.37 -10.47 17.76
C THR A 94 13.77 -10.29 16.37
N PHE A 95 13.07 -11.29 15.85
CA PHE A 95 12.38 -11.22 14.57
C PHE A 95 11.34 -10.09 14.55
N LEU A 96 10.46 -10.01 15.56
CA LEU A 96 9.48 -8.93 15.71
C LEU A 96 10.11 -7.54 15.85
N ARG A 97 11.35 -7.45 16.35
CA ARG A 97 12.10 -6.19 16.40
C ARG A 97 12.70 -5.80 15.04
N LEU A 98 13.05 -6.78 14.22
CA LEU A 98 13.62 -6.54 12.89
C LEU A 98 12.53 -6.32 11.83
N HIS A 99 11.35 -6.89 12.05
CA HIS A 99 10.20 -6.84 11.17
C HIS A 99 9.06 -6.06 11.85
N GLU A 100 9.15 -4.72 11.82
CA GLU A 100 8.19 -3.82 12.50
C GLU A 100 6.74 -3.99 11.99
N ASN A 101 6.55 -4.55 10.80
CA ASN A 101 5.24 -4.82 10.20
C ASN A 101 4.57 -6.08 10.76
N VAL A 102 5.29 -6.92 11.51
CA VAL A 102 4.78 -8.17 12.08
C VAL A 102 4.37 -7.92 13.54
N GLN A 103 3.07 -7.97 13.83
CA GLN A 103 2.55 -7.73 15.18
C GLN A 103 2.66 -8.95 16.11
N PHE A 104 2.53 -10.15 15.56
CA PHE A 104 2.53 -11.41 16.30
C PHE A 104 3.09 -12.53 15.45
N ILE A 105 3.76 -13.47 16.11
CA ILE A 105 4.23 -14.72 15.50
C ILE A 105 3.76 -15.88 16.38
N TYR A 106 3.28 -16.95 15.73
CA TYR A 106 2.74 -18.11 16.42
C TYR A 106 3.26 -19.40 15.80
N ILE A 107 3.36 -20.44 16.63
CA ILE A 107 3.60 -21.81 16.19
C ILE A 107 2.53 -22.72 16.78
N GLY A 108 1.91 -23.51 15.92
CA GLY A 108 1.06 -24.63 16.31
C GLY A 108 1.84 -25.93 16.25
N THR A 109 1.73 -26.76 17.28
CA THR A 109 2.28 -28.12 17.28
C THR A 109 1.19 -29.14 16.95
N GLU A 110 1.59 -30.33 16.48
CA GLU A 110 0.68 -31.48 16.27
C GLU A 110 -0.12 -31.86 17.53
N GLN A 111 0.40 -31.51 18.72
CA GLN A 111 -0.27 -31.72 20.01
C GLN A 111 -1.38 -30.69 20.30
N LYS A 112 -1.80 -29.91 19.31
CA LYS A 112 -2.79 -28.82 19.42
C LYS A 112 -2.41 -27.72 20.42
N LYS A 113 -1.12 -27.59 20.75
CA LYS A 113 -0.62 -26.48 21.57
C LYS A 113 -0.21 -25.34 20.65
N MET A 114 -0.54 -24.12 21.06
CA MET A 114 -0.22 -22.90 20.34
C MET A 114 0.65 -22.02 21.22
N TYR A 115 1.80 -21.62 20.69
CA TYR A 115 2.72 -20.72 21.34
C TYR A 115 2.79 -19.42 20.56
N ILE A 116 2.59 -18.28 21.24
CA ILE A 116 2.46 -16.96 20.63
C ILE A 116 3.43 -16.00 21.30
N SER A 117 4.09 -15.16 20.50
CA SER A 117 4.88 -14.03 20.99
C SER A 117 4.51 -12.74 20.22
N PRO A 118 4.37 -11.58 20.90
CA PRO A 118 4.32 -11.44 22.35
C PRO A 118 3.09 -12.14 22.93
N MET A 119 3.13 -12.58 24.20
CA MET A 119 1.97 -13.19 24.87
C MET A 119 0.79 -12.20 24.88
N THR A 120 -0.08 -12.32 23.89
CA THR A 120 -1.36 -11.63 23.86
C THR A 120 -2.42 -12.60 24.37
N VAL A 121 -3.01 -12.26 25.51
CA VAL A 121 -4.28 -12.87 25.90
C VAL A 121 -5.28 -12.44 24.83
N PHE A 122 -5.69 -13.34 23.94
CA PHE A 122 -6.73 -13.07 22.93
C PHE A 122 -8.05 -12.54 23.54
N GLY A 123 -8.20 -12.55 24.87
CA GLY A 123 -9.29 -11.95 25.63
C GLY A 123 -9.09 -10.53 26.17
N CYS A 124 -7.96 -9.84 25.96
CA CYS A 124 -7.72 -8.51 26.57
C CYS A 124 -7.70 -7.32 25.60
N VAL A 125 -7.91 -7.53 24.30
CA VAL A 125 -8.00 -6.45 23.30
C VAL A 125 -9.44 -5.94 23.10
N LEU A 126 -10.45 -6.69 23.54
CA LEU A 126 -11.85 -6.26 23.47
C LEU A 126 -12.31 -5.41 24.67
N GLU A 127 -11.53 -5.33 25.75
CA GLU A 127 -11.96 -4.65 26.99
C GLU A 127 -10.83 -3.83 27.62
N SER A 128 -10.41 -2.78 26.90
CA SER A 128 -9.33 -1.85 27.25
C SER A 128 -9.54 -1.02 28.54
N ARG A 129 -10.43 -1.42 29.47
CA ARG A 129 -10.68 -0.69 30.72
C ARG A 129 -10.43 -1.46 32.01
N SER A 130 -10.16 -2.77 31.99
CA SER A 130 -10.09 -3.57 33.23
C SER A 130 -8.78 -4.32 33.47
N CYS A 131 -7.68 -3.97 32.81
CA CYS A 131 -6.39 -4.67 33.02
C CYS A 131 -5.36 -3.84 33.82
N SER A 132 -5.81 -2.83 34.56
CA SER A 132 -4.93 -1.98 35.39
C SER A 132 -4.81 -2.39 36.87
N LYS A 133 -5.48 -3.46 37.33
CA LYS A 133 -5.65 -3.68 38.78
C LYS A 133 -5.11 -4.97 39.39
N HIS A 134 -4.37 -5.81 38.65
CA HIS A 134 -3.86 -7.07 39.21
C HIS A 134 -2.36 -7.32 39.05
N ARG A 135 -1.58 -6.24 38.89
CA ARG A 135 -0.10 -6.27 39.00
C ARG A 135 0.39 -5.39 40.15
N ARG A 136 -0.30 -5.47 41.29
CA ARG A 136 0.21 -5.16 42.62
C ARG A 136 -0.52 -6.12 43.54
N ASP A 137 0.13 -7.24 43.82
CA ASP A 137 0.34 -7.78 45.16
C ASP A 137 0.95 -9.18 45.01
N GLN A 138 2.19 -9.28 45.51
CA GLN A 138 2.91 -10.44 46.06
C GLN A 138 2.61 -11.84 45.51
#